data_AF-A0A841I5Q3-F1
#
_entry.id   AF-A0A841I5Q3-F1
#
_cell.length_a   1.000
_cell.length_b   1.000
_cell.length_c   1.000
_cell.angle_alpha   90.00
_cell.angle_beta   90.00
_cell.angle_gamma   90.00
#
_symmetry.space_group_name_H-M   'P 1'
#
loop_
_entity.id
_entity.type
_entity.pdbx_description
1 polymer ?
#
loop_
_entity_poly.entity_id
_entity_poly.type
_entity_poly.pdbx_seq_one_letter_code
_entity_poly.pdbx_strand_id
1 'polypeptide(L)'
;MNAKITLGILTLTAALAACGGGPTQTAPANPATFTAAATSSRSAELRWSAVTGAAGFVLERKTAGGSYATVANHLPASNTHWADSNLNPATTYTYRLKAYNAAGSSGGVEANVTTPAPGDTRFNLSVAPEALTVQSGRTGSVQVTVSAPEDGQVTLSLEGDVVGSGENRVQGQFVSNPVPGGQTALQLTVGSAVPVGTHLLTVRGRNGDAERTATLRLTVERWLLVDDDRSGNNWGADPTQPSKAFDSAADSRARSALEAADKAFDVVAVGYSGSGQAQDEPDGPSTEQLRRYSGVLWYTGSTFASPLTQGDLDHLQEFLDAGERRLILVSPGLLHNAVGGRSESWQNMPNPVTPAFAFAQQIVGVDQIYFQFGSGGDYSVSGVPGTVTEGASGNVTASVRAFMRPLHPAAALLTAPLGEENAAVAIGRAAAGGRNSSKVVLAGVTLGSVAPNAAHTLLDRLMKF
;
A
#
# COMPACT_ATOMS: atom_id res chain seq x y z
N MET A 1 70.11 -48.67 -49.75
CA MET A 1 70.54 -48.47 -51.15
C MET A 1 70.26 -47.03 -51.54
N ASN A 2 71.29 -46.35 -52.05
CA ASN A 2 71.29 -44.92 -52.38
C ASN A 2 70.41 -44.60 -53.60
N ALA A 3 69.68 -43.49 -53.57
CA ALA A 3 69.20 -42.80 -54.77
C ALA A 3 69.01 -41.31 -54.45
N LYS A 4 70.05 -40.50 -54.65
CA LYS A 4 70.24 -39.58 -55.80
C LYS A 4 69.21 -38.44 -55.85
N ILE A 5 69.57 -37.34 -55.20
CA ILE A 5 69.04 -35.98 -55.42
C ILE A 5 69.44 -35.55 -56.84
N THR A 6 68.47 -35.20 -57.68
CA THR A 6 68.70 -34.53 -58.97
C THR A 6 68.15 -33.11 -58.86
N LEU A 7 69.06 -32.15 -58.89
CA LEU A 7 68.79 -30.71 -58.84
C LEU A 7 68.46 -30.24 -60.27
N GLY A 8 67.19 -30.01 -60.56
CA GLY A 8 66.76 -29.39 -61.82
C GLY A 8 66.79 -27.87 -61.70
N ILE A 9 67.79 -27.23 -62.31
CA ILE A 9 67.83 -25.77 -62.50
C ILE A 9 66.77 -25.42 -63.55
N LEU A 10 65.64 -24.86 -63.11
CA LEU A 10 64.62 -24.29 -63.97
C LEU A 10 65.00 -22.82 -64.23
N THR A 11 65.56 -22.54 -65.40
CA THR A 11 65.77 -21.18 -65.90
C THR A 11 64.42 -20.57 -66.28
N LEU A 12 63.82 -19.83 -65.34
CA LEU A 12 62.61 -19.05 -65.59
C LEU A 12 62.95 -17.82 -66.42
N THR A 13 62.63 -17.87 -67.72
CA THR A 13 62.73 -16.73 -68.63
C THR A 13 61.56 -15.78 -68.33
N ALA A 14 61.84 -14.61 -67.76
CA ALA A 14 60.86 -13.55 -67.57
C ALA A 14 60.55 -12.89 -68.93
N ALA A 15 59.39 -13.23 -69.51
CA ALA A 15 58.78 -12.40 -70.54
C ALA A 15 58.05 -11.24 -69.83
N LEU A 16 58.58 -10.02 -69.93
CA LEU A 16 57.79 -8.81 -69.65
C LEU A 16 56.69 -8.72 -70.71
N ALA A 17 55.52 -9.27 -70.41
CA ALA A 17 54.30 -8.88 -71.09
C ALA A 17 53.99 -7.44 -70.65
N ALA A 18 54.13 -6.50 -71.59
CA ALA A 18 53.72 -5.12 -71.42
C ALA A 18 52.28 -5.07 -70.89
N CYS A 19 52.11 -4.44 -69.73
CA CYS A 19 50.83 -4.25 -69.06
C CYS A 19 49.90 -3.43 -69.97
N GLY A 20 48.95 -4.10 -70.61
CA GLY A 20 47.83 -3.45 -71.27
C GLY A 20 47.00 -2.69 -70.23
N GLY A 21 46.72 -1.43 -70.50
CA GLY A 21 45.88 -0.58 -69.66
C GLY A 21 44.51 -1.21 -69.45
N GLY A 22 44.28 -1.73 -68.24
CA GLY A 22 42.92 -1.81 -67.71
C GLY A 22 42.35 -0.38 -67.62
N PRO A 23 41.02 -0.20 -67.65
CA PRO A 23 40.44 1.13 -67.49
C PRO A 23 41.01 1.77 -66.22
N THR A 24 41.52 2.99 -66.35
CA THR A 24 42.02 3.78 -65.23
C THR A 24 40.88 3.93 -64.23
N GLN A 25 40.93 3.15 -63.14
CA GLN A 25 39.92 3.21 -62.11
C GLN A 25 39.99 4.59 -61.46
N THR A 26 38.86 5.31 -61.44
CA THR A 26 38.72 6.57 -60.71
C THR A 26 38.17 6.30 -59.32
N ALA A 27 38.43 7.22 -58.39
CA ALA A 27 37.79 7.16 -57.07
C ALA A 27 36.25 7.16 -57.21
N PRO A 28 35.50 6.49 -56.33
CA PRO A 28 34.05 6.45 -56.40
C PRO A 28 33.43 7.84 -56.19
N ALA A 29 32.21 8.03 -56.70
CA ALA A 29 31.39 9.18 -56.33
C ALA A 29 30.91 9.07 -54.86
N ASN A 30 30.46 10.19 -54.29
CA ASN A 30 29.71 10.14 -53.02
C ASN A 30 28.38 9.36 -53.21
N PRO A 31 27.85 8.73 -52.16
CA PRO A 31 26.46 8.26 -52.14
C PRO A 31 25.48 9.39 -52.52
N ALA A 32 24.50 9.07 -53.37
CA ALA A 32 23.47 10.02 -53.79
C ALA A 32 22.54 10.42 -52.64
N THR A 33 22.32 9.51 -51.68
CA THR A 33 21.60 9.79 -50.42
C THR A 33 22.44 9.38 -49.23
N PHE A 34 22.45 10.22 -48.20
CA PHE A 34 22.98 9.89 -46.87
C PHE A 34 22.16 10.61 -45.81
N THR A 35 21.50 9.85 -44.94
CA THR A 35 20.62 10.37 -43.89
C THR A 35 21.03 9.80 -42.54
N ALA A 36 20.87 10.61 -41.49
CA ALA A 36 21.00 10.18 -40.10
C ALA A 36 19.73 10.57 -39.35
N ALA A 37 19.15 9.64 -38.59
CA ALA A 37 17.96 9.88 -37.77
C ALA A 37 18.19 9.32 -36.37
N ALA A 38 17.87 10.11 -35.33
CA ALA A 38 17.98 9.62 -33.96
C ALA A 38 16.91 8.57 -33.71
N THR A 39 17.30 7.44 -33.15
CA THR A 39 16.39 6.34 -32.76
C THR A 39 16.16 6.31 -31.25
N SER A 40 17.05 6.90 -30.46
CA SER A 40 16.85 7.20 -29.03
C SER A 40 17.75 8.36 -28.59
N SER A 41 17.75 8.70 -27.29
CA SER A 41 18.70 9.69 -26.76
C SER A 41 20.16 9.21 -26.85
N ARG A 42 20.38 7.91 -27.08
CA ARG A 42 21.71 7.27 -27.15
C ARG A 42 22.00 6.52 -28.44
N SER A 43 21.13 6.62 -29.44
CA SER A 43 21.32 5.90 -30.72
C SER A 43 20.83 6.68 -31.92
N ALA A 44 21.46 6.45 -33.06
CA ALA A 44 21.06 6.97 -34.35
C ALA A 44 21.20 5.90 -35.44
N GLU A 45 20.26 5.90 -36.37
CA GLU A 45 20.28 5.08 -37.57
C GLU A 45 20.75 5.92 -38.75
N LEU A 46 21.76 5.41 -39.47
CA LEU A 46 22.29 5.99 -40.69
C LEU A 46 21.92 5.14 -41.88
N ARG A 47 21.52 5.77 -42.99
CA ARG A 47 21.15 5.10 -44.24
C ARG A 47 21.72 5.82 -45.45
N TRP A 48 22.16 5.06 -46.44
CA TRP A 48 22.71 5.61 -47.68
C TRP A 48 22.45 4.73 -48.90
N SER A 49 22.56 5.32 -50.08
CA SER A 49 22.43 4.59 -51.35
C SER A 49 23.71 3.83 -51.71
N ALA A 50 23.59 2.68 -52.38
CA ALA A 50 24.75 1.98 -52.95
C ALA A 50 25.51 2.88 -53.94
N VAL A 51 26.83 2.66 -54.06
CA VAL A 51 27.72 3.45 -54.94
C VAL A 51 28.41 2.52 -55.94
N THR A 52 28.16 2.73 -57.23
CA THR A 52 28.80 1.97 -58.30
C THR A 52 30.31 2.19 -58.29
N GLY A 53 31.09 1.11 -58.36
CA GLY A 53 32.55 1.15 -58.37
C GLY A 53 33.21 1.35 -57.00
N ALA A 54 32.42 1.41 -55.91
CA ALA A 54 32.95 1.37 -54.55
C ALA A 54 33.30 -0.07 -54.13
N ALA A 55 34.45 -0.23 -53.48
CA ALA A 55 34.83 -1.46 -52.78
C ALA A 55 34.30 -1.48 -51.34
N GLY A 56 34.01 -0.32 -50.76
CA GLY A 56 33.41 -0.19 -49.44
C GLY A 56 33.22 1.25 -48.99
N PHE A 57 32.90 1.42 -47.71
CA PHE A 57 32.68 2.73 -47.09
C PHE A 57 33.49 2.93 -45.81
N VAL A 58 33.79 4.19 -45.51
CA VAL A 58 34.31 4.66 -44.22
C VAL A 58 33.31 5.64 -43.63
N LEU A 59 32.86 5.37 -42.41
CA LEU A 59 31.96 6.23 -41.65
C LEU A 59 32.73 6.91 -40.52
N GLU A 60 32.68 8.23 -40.51
CA GLU A 60 33.31 9.08 -39.51
C GLU A 60 32.24 9.92 -38.79
N ARG A 61 32.49 10.29 -37.54
CA ARG A 61 31.60 11.10 -36.71
C ARG A 61 32.38 12.15 -35.94
N LYS A 62 31.79 13.32 -35.76
CA LYS A 62 32.26 14.36 -34.82
C LYS A 62 31.08 14.94 -34.04
N THR A 63 31.37 15.55 -32.90
CA THR A 63 30.46 16.47 -32.21
C THR A 63 30.71 17.91 -32.67
N ALA A 64 29.83 18.85 -32.30
CA ALA A 64 30.01 20.26 -32.61
C ALA A 64 31.39 20.77 -32.11
N GLY A 65 32.22 21.27 -33.04
CA GLY A 65 33.56 21.80 -32.76
C GLY A 65 34.70 20.78 -32.66
N GLY A 66 34.41 19.48 -32.79
CA GLY A 66 35.42 18.40 -32.72
C GLY A 66 36.00 17.98 -34.08
N SER A 67 37.03 17.13 -34.03
CA SER A 67 37.58 16.44 -35.20
C SER A 67 36.78 15.16 -35.51
N TYR A 68 36.79 14.75 -36.77
CA TYR A 68 36.22 13.45 -37.17
C TYR A 68 37.01 12.29 -36.57
N ALA A 69 36.29 11.36 -35.95
CA ALA A 69 36.79 10.05 -35.56
C ALA A 69 36.08 8.98 -36.41
N THR A 70 36.81 7.93 -36.78
CA THR A 70 36.24 6.79 -37.51
C THR A 70 35.33 5.98 -36.59
N VAL A 71 34.06 5.83 -36.97
CA VAL A 71 33.07 5.00 -36.26
C VAL A 71 33.05 3.59 -36.84
N ALA A 72 33.14 3.49 -38.17
CA ALA A 72 33.25 2.23 -38.86
C ALA A 72 34.19 2.38 -40.07
N ASN A 73 35.08 1.41 -40.24
CA ASN A 73 36.01 1.37 -41.35
C ASN A 73 35.79 0.09 -42.16
N HIS A 74 36.08 0.14 -43.46
CA HIS A 74 35.96 -1.00 -44.36
C HIS A 74 34.58 -1.66 -44.38
N LEU A 75 33.51 -0.86 -44.31
CA LEU A 75 32.16 -1.36 -44.50
C LEU A 75 32.03 -1.95 -45.91
N PRO A 76 31.49 -3.17 -46.07
CA PRO A 76 31.29 -3.77 -47.40
C PRO A 76 30.51 -2.85 -48.35
N ALA A 77 30.77 -2.93 -49.65
CA ALA A 77 30.04 -2.15 -50.66
C ALA A 77 28.52 -2.44 -50.68
N SER A 78 28.09 -3.59 -50.14
CA SER A 78 26.69 -3.96 -49.97
C SER A 78 26.01 -3.32 -48.75
N ASN A 79 26.77 -2.73 -47.82
CA ASN A 79 26.18 -2.03 -46.67
C ASN A 79 25.57 -0.71 -47.13
N THR A 80 24.31 -0.50 -46.77
CA THR A 80 23.54 0.73 -47.02
C THR A 80 22.93 1.30 -45.74
N HIS A 81 23.30 0.75 -44.58
CA HIS A 81 22.85 1.21 -43.27
C HIS A 81 23.92 1.00 -42.18
N TRP A 82 23.81 1.76 -41.09
CA TRP A 82 24.58 1.59 -39.87
C TRP A 82 23.80 2.08 -38.65
N ALA A 83 23.76 1.28 -37.59
CA ALA A 83 23.22 1.68 -36.30
C ALA A 83 24.37 2.12 -35.38
N ASP A 84 24.38 3.39 -35.00
CA ASP A 84 25.36 3.95 -34.08
C ASP A 84 24.75 4.04 -32.67
N SER A 85 25.40 3.41 -31.68
CA SER A 85 24.93 3.31 -30.30
C SER A 85 25.93 3.96 -29.33
N ASN A 86 25.51 4.14 -28.07
CA ASN A 86 26.30 4.81 -27.02
C ASN A 86 26.60 6.28 -27.34
N LEU A 87 25.65 6.97 -27.98
CA LEU A 87 25.68 8.42 -28.15
C LEU A 87 25.37 9.13 -26.84
N ASN A 88 25.85 10.37 -26.72
CA ASN A 88 25.45 11.27 -25.65
C ASN A 88 24.07 11.86 -25.96
N PRO A 89 23.14 11.92 -24.99
CA PRO A 89 21.88 12.64 -25.13
C PRO A 89 22.06 14.13 -25.42
N ALA A 90 21.02 14.77 -25.97
CA ALA A 90 20.99 16.19 -26.30
C ALA A 90 22.23 16.69 -27.08
N THR A 91 22.85 15.82 -27.89
CA THR A 91 24.13 16.10 -28.54
C THR A 91 23.95 16.05 -30.06
N THR A 92 24.47 17.08 -30.73
CA THR A 92 24.51 17.11 -32.20
C THR A 92 25.76 16.41 -32.71
N TYR A 93 25.54 15.40 -33.55
CA TYR A 93 26.57 14.67 -34.26
C TYR A 93 26.53 15.00 -35.74
N THR A 94 27.70 15.25 -36.32
CA THR A 94 27.89 15.29 -37.76
C THR A 94 28.60 14.03 -38.19
N TYR A 95 27.96 13.27 -39.07
CA TYR A 95 28.55 12.11 -39.70
C TYR A 95 29.09 12.47 -41.07
N ARG A 96 30.16 11.81 -41.48
CA ARG A 96 30.71 11.87 -42.83
C ARG A 96 30.92 10.47 -43.36
N LEU A 97 30.34 10.19 -44.53
CA LEU A 97 30.46 8.91 -45.20
C LEU A 97 31.28 9.07 -46.47
N LYS A 98 32.31 8.23 -46.64
CA LYS A 98 33.16 8.19 -47.84
C LYS A 98 33.08 6.82 -48.47
N ALA A 99 32.83 6.74 -49.77
CA ALA A 99 33.01 5.53 -50.57
C ALA A 99 34.48 5.42 -51.00
N TYR A 100 35.05 4.22 -51.03
CA TYR A 100 36.43 4.01 -51.44
C TYR A 100 36.59 2.80 -52.36
N ASN A 101 37.64 2.83 -53.19
CA ASN A 101 38.14 1.68 -53.96
C ASN A 101 39.68 1.74 -54.04
N ALA A 102 40.31 0.95 -54.91
CA ALA A 102 41.77 0.91 -55.03
C ALA A 102 42.36 2.22 -55.60
N ALA A 103 41.56 3.03 -56.29
CA ALA A 103 41.96 4.34 -56.82
C ALA A 103 41.84 5.49 -55.80
N GLY A 104 41.22 5.26 -54.64
CA GLY A 104 41.08 6.24 -53.56
C GLY A 104 39.66 6.39 -53.03
N SER A 105 39.42 7.47 -52.30
CA SER A 105 38.14 7.77 -51.62
C SER A 105 37.43 8.96 -52.24
N SER A 106 36.10 8.94 -52.17
CA SER A 106 35.26 10.09 -52.47
C SER A 106 35.51 11.25 -51.49
N GLY A 107 35.11 12.47 -51.86
CA GLY A 107 35.25 13.67 -50.99
C GLY A 107 34.50 13.59 -49.65
N GLY A 108 33.47 12.75 -49.58
CA GLY A 108 32.63 12.54 -48.41
C GLY A 108 31.33 13.33 -48.49
N VAL A 109 30.25 12.76 -47.96
CA VAL A 109 28.95 13.41 -47.79
C VAL A 109 28.59 13.44 -46.30
N GLU A 110 28.00 14.55 -45.84
CA GLU A 110 27.68 14.75 -44.43
C GLU A 110 26.18 14.62 -44.16
N ALA A 111 25.85 14.11 -42.96
CA ALA A 111 24.50 14.12 -42.40
C ALA A 111 24.59 14.51 -40.93
N ASN A 112 23.65 15.33 -40.46
CA ASN A 112 23.57 15.76 -39.08
C ASN A 112 22.39 15.09 -38.38
N VAL A 113 22.58 14.79 -37.10
CA VAL A 113 21.50 14.33 -36.22
C VAL A 113 21.75 14.88 -34.83
N THR A 114 20.67 15.30 -34.17
CA THR A 114 20.70 15.67 -32.76
C THR A 114 19.97 14.58 -31.99
N THR A 115 20.64 13.92 -31.05
CA THR A 115 19.98 12.99 -30.14
C THR A 115 19.00 13.78 -29.25
N PRO A 116 17.79 13.25 -28.98
CA PRO A 116 16.88 13.86 -28.01
C PRO A 116 17.51 14.00 -26.62
N ALA A 117 16.94 14.85 -25.78
CA ALA A 117 17.23 14.85 -24.35
C ALA A 117 16.91 13.47 -23.74
N PRO A 118 17.54 13.08 -22.60
CA PRO A 118 17.13 11.89 -21.88
C PRO A 118 15.65 11.97 -21.51
N GLY A 119 14.88 10.91 -21.74
CA GLY A 119 13.48 10.84 -21.33
C GLY A 119 12.61 10.00 -22.26
N ASP A 120 12.24 8.80 -21.80
CA ASP A 120 11.20 8.04 -22.47
C ASP A 120 9.82 8.45 -21.96
N THR A 121 9.02 9.15 -22.76
CA THR A 121 7.64 9.49 -22.36
C THR A 121 6.71 8.28 -22.29
N ARG A 122 7.13 7.09 -22.72
CA ARG A 122 6.28 5.91 -22.81
C ARG A 122 6.39 4.99 -21.59
N PHE A 123 7.29 5.27 -20.64
CA PHE A 123 7.29 4.52 -19.39
C PHE A 123 5.99 4.76 -18.62
N ASN A 124 5.54 3.73 -17.92
CA ASN A 124 4.41 3.80 -17.01
C ASN A 124 4.84 3.41 -15.59
N LEU A 125 4.15 3.98 -14.60
CA LEU A 125 4.43 3.84 -13.18
C LEU A 125 3.14 3.43 -12.45
N SER A 126 3.21 2.34 -11.69
CA SER A 126 2.09 1.91 -10.85
C SER A 126 2.58 1.42 -9.49
N VAL A 127 1.66 1.40 -8.53
CA VAL A 127 1.89 0.92 -7.16
C VAL A 127 0.84 -0.12 -6.83
N ALA A 128 1.25 -1.25 -6.27
CA ALA A 128 0.37 -2.32 -5.84
C ALA A 128 0.76 -2.82 -4.43
N PRO A 129 -0.16 -2.89 -3.48
CA PRO A 129 -1.54 -2.36 -3.54
C PRO A 129 -1.58 -0.82 -3.59
N GLU A 130 -2.64 -0.22 -4.15
CA GLU A 130 -2.86 1.24 -4.18
C GLU A 130 -3.32 1.81 -2.83
N ALA A 131 -3.72 0.94 -1.91
CA ALA A 131 -4.07 1.28 -0.53
C ALA A 131 -3.32 0.34 0.41
N LEU A 132 -2.70 0.91 1.44
CA LEU A 132 -1.96 0.18 2.45
C LEU A 132 -2.33 0.71 3.82
N THR A 133 -2.61 -0.18 4.75
CA THR A 133 -2.77 0.16 6.16
C THR A 133 -1.51 -0.20 6.92
N VAL A 134 -0.94 0.74 7.66
CA VAL A 134 0.25 0.52 8.51
C VAL A 134 -0.02 1.13 9.87
N GLN A 135 0.46 0.47 10.91
CA GLN A 135 0.30 0.98 12.27
C GLN A 135 1.38 2.00 12.62
N SER A 136 1.05 2.90 13.53
CA SER A 136 2.01 3.85 14.09
C SER A 136 3.23 3.12 14.65
N GLY A 137 4.44 3.56 14.28
CA GLY A 137 5.70 2.94 14.69
C GLY A 137 6.07 1.64 13.96
N ARG A 138 5.30 1.22 12.94
CA ARG A 138 5.55 -0.02 12.19
C ARG A 138 5.96 0.24 10.75
N THR A 139 6.35 -0.83 10.07
CA THR A 139 6.71 -0.81 8.65
C THR A 139 5.66 -1.52 7.80
N GLY A 140 5.51 -1.07 6.57
CA GLY A 140 4.73 -1.71 5.53
C GLY A 140 5.49 -1.68 4.21
N SER A 141 5.01 -2.43 3.21
CA SER A 141 5.65 -2.48 1.91
C SER A 141 4.61 -2.51 0.80
N VAL A 142 4.91 -1.80 -0.29
CA VAL A 142 4.19 -1.90 -1.56
C VAL A 142 5.16 -2.19 -2.68
N GLN A 143 4.67 -2.78 -3.75
CA GLN A 143 5.42 -2.97 -4.97
C GLN A 143 5.21 -1.78 -5.91
N VAL A 144 6.29 -1.21 -6.42
CA VAL A 144 6.29 -0.20 -7.48
C VAL A 144 6.72 -0.86 -8.77
N THR A 145 5.91 -0.72 -9.82
CA THR A 145 6.22 -1.26 -11.16
C THR A 145 6.54 -0.12 -12.10
N VAL A 146 7.69 -0.22 -12.75
CA VAL A 146 8.13 0.63 -13.85
C VAL A 146 8.11 -0.20 -15.12
N SER A 147 7.20 0.09 -16.04
CA SER A 147 7.11 -0.63 -17.32
C SER A 147 7.76 0.18 -18.44
N ALA A 148 8.63 -0.50 -19.19
CA ALA A 148 9.24 -0.09 -20.46
C ALA A 148 9.78 1.36 -20.53
N PRO A 149 10.92 1.68 -19.88
CA PRO A 149 11.80 2.70 -20.43
C PRO A 149 12.60 2.08 -21.61
N GLU A 150 12.41 2.56 -22.84
CA GLU A 150 13.27 2.23 -23.99
C GLU A 150 14.68 2.81 -23.84
N ASP A 151 14.86 3.80 -22.96
CA ASP A 151 16.15 4.43 -22.68
C ASP A 151 16.28 4.82 -21.19
N GLY A 152 17.44 4.56 -20.59
CA GLY A 152 17.78 4.99 -19.23
C GLY A 152 17.09 4.26 -18.07
N GLN A 153 17.31 4.78 -16.86
CA GLN A 153 16.71 4.29 -15.62
C GLN A 153 15.75 5.35 -15.05
N VAL A 154 14.69 4.90 -14.37
CA VAL A 154 13.71 5.78 -13.72
C VAL A 154 14.15 6.03 -12.26
N THR A 155 14.43 7.28 -11.93
CA THR A 155 14.65 7.69 -10.53
C THR A 155 13.30 7.88 -9.85
N LEU A 156 13.12 7.24 -8.71
CA LEU A 156 11.90 7.31 -7.90
C LEU A 156 12.07 8.27 -6.72
N SER A 157 11.02 9.00 -6.39
CA SER A 157 10.89 9.75 -5.14
C SER A 157 9.52 9.48 -4.51
N LEU A 158 9.44 9.65 -3.19
CA LEU A 158 8.19 9.63 -2.44
C LEU A 158 7.89 11.04 -1.95
N GLU A 159 6.65 11.48 -2.13
CA GLU A 159 6.18 12.81 -1.77
C GLU A 159 4.83 12.73 -1.05
N GLY A 160 4.52 13.74 -0.24
CA GLY A 160 3.28 13.85 0.52
C GLY A 160 3.48 14.66 1.80
N ASP A 161 2.39 15.18 2.37
CA ASP A 161 2.46 16.13 3.49
C ASP A 161 3.14 15.57 4.75
N VAL A 162 3.06 14.25 4.94
CA VAL A 162 3.69 13.53 6.06
C VAL A 162 5.03 12.89 5.70
N VAL A 163 5.50 12.97 4.45
CA VAL A 163 6.76 12.34 4.04
C VAL A 163 7.96 13.13 4.57
N GLY A 164 8.93 12.43 5.17
CA GLY A 164 10.13 13.05 5.73
C GLY A 164 10.76 12.19 6.83
N SER A 165 11.59 12.81 7.66
CA SER A 165 12.24 12.16 8.81
C SER A 165 11.66 12.64 10.15
N GLY A 166 11.70 11.78 11.17
CA GLY A 166 11.19 12.05 12.52
C GLY A 166 9.94 11.25 12.89
N GLU A 167 9.51 11.36 14.14
CA GLU A 167 8.43 10.56 14.72
C GLU A 167 7.04 10.90 14.15
N ASN A 168 6.86 12.12 13.65
CA ASN A 168 5.63 12.60 13.03
C ASN A 168 5.66 12.47 11.49
N ARG A 169 6.60 11.69 10.92
CA ARG A 169 6.79 11.52 9.48
C ARG A 169 6.73 10.06 9.04
N VAL A 170 6.45 9.89 7.75
CA VAL A 170 6.55 8.63 7.02
C VAL A 170 7.84 8.65 6.20
N GLN A 171 8.72 7.68 6.45
CA GLN A 171 9.94 7.49 5.67
C GLN A 171 9.70 6.46 4.58
N GLY A 172 10.10 6.76 3.34
CA GLY A 172 10.04 5.84 2.21
C GLY A 172 11.43 5.44 1.75
N GLN A 173 11.67 4.13 1.64
CA GLN A 173 12.90 3.57 1.10
C GLN A 173 12.59 2.62 -0.05
N PHE A 174 13.07 2.95 -1.24
CA PHE A 174 13.04 2.06 -2.39
C PHE A 174 14.20 1.07 -2.29
N VAL A 175 13.93 -0.24 -2.41
CA VAL A 175 14.97 -1.28 -2.37
C VAL A 175 15.96 -1.12 -3.53
N SER A 176 15.46 -0.77 -4.71
CA SER A 176 16.27 -0.37 -5.87
C SER A 176 15.78 0.97 -6.41
N ASN A 177 16.71 1.92 -6.57
CA ASN A 177 16.47 3.24 -7.14
C ASN A 177 17.83 3.86 -7.55
N PRO A 178 18.04 4.24 -8.83
CA PRO A 178 17.09 4.23 -9.95
C PRO A 178 16.78 2.83 -10.49
N VAL A 179 15.63 2.70 -11.18
CA VAL A 179 15.08 1.42 -11.66
C VAL A 179 15.19 1.35 -13.19
N PRO A 180 15.92 0.37 -13.78
CA PRO A 180 16.04 0.22 -15.24
C PRO A 180 14.76 -0.26 -15.93
N GLY A 181 13.72 -0.59 -15.17
CA GLY A 181 12.51 -1.28 -15.60
C GLY A 181 12.25 -2.50 -14.71
N GLY A 182 10.99 -2.93 -14.61
CA GLY A 182 10.57 -4.02 -13.73
C GLY A 182 9.98 -3.53 -12.41
N GLN A 183 10.25 -4.25 -11.33
CA GLN A 183 9.62 -4.04 -10.03
C GLN A 183 10.64 -3.69 -8.96
N THR A 184 10.28 -2.78 -8.06
CA THR A 184 11.03 -2.47 -6.84
C THR A 184 10.07 -2.37 -5.66
N ALA A 185 10.51 -2.76 -4.46
CA ALA A 185 9.70 -2.58 -3.26
C ALA A 185 9.93 -1.18 -2.68
N LEU A 186 8.84 -0.51 -2.30
CA LEU A 186 8.87 0.69 -1.46
C LEU A 186 8.51 0.28 -0.03
N GLN A 187 9.51 0.28 0.84
CA GLN A 187 9.32 0.11 2.28
C GLN A 187 8.93 1.45 2.88
N LEU A 188 7.86 1.45 3.66
CA LEU A 188 7.34 2.60 4.38
C LEU A 188 7.51 2.37 5.87
N THR A 189 8.18 3.28 6.55
CA THR A 189 8.28 3.31 8.01
C THR A 189 7.41 4.45 8.53
N VAL A 190 6.35 4.12 9.26
CA VAL A 190 5.44 5.09 9.85
C VAL A 190 5.96 5.44 11.25
N GLY A 191 6.28 6.71 11.49
CA GLY A 191 6.66 7.19 12.81
C GLY A 191 5.55 7.00 13.86
N SER A 192 5.93 6.97 15.13
CA SER A 192 5.00 6.73 16.26
C SER A 192 4.00 7.86 16.49
N ALA A 193 4.28 9.07 15.99
CA ALA A 193 3.47 10.28 16.17
C ALA A 193 2.87 10.79 14.84
N VAL A 194 2.88 9.98 13.78
CA VAL A 194 2.17 10.33 12.54
C VAL A 194 0.67 10.37 12.85
N PRO A 195 -0.07 11.43 12.43
CA PRO A 195 -1.51 11.51 12.66
C PRO A 195 -2.23 10.29 12.08
N VAL A 196 -3.17 9.71 12.83
CA VAL A 196 -4.00 8.60 12.35
C VAL A 196 -4.94 9.04 11.23
N GLY A 197 -5.30 8.10 10.36
CA GLY A 197 -6.18 8.35 9.21
C GLY A 197 -5.46 8.19 7.87
N THR A 198 -6.13 8.55 6.79
CA THR A 198 -5.63 8.37 5.42
C THR A 198 -4.76 9.54 4.97
N HIS A 199 -3.54 9.22 4.54
CA HIS A 199 -2.58 10.12 3.92
C HIS A 199 -2.40 9.75 2.46
N LEU A 200 -2.45 10.74 1.58
CA LEU A 200 -2.15 10.54 0.16
C LEU A 200 -0.66 10.73 -0.07
N LEU A 201 0.00 9.65 -0.47
CA LEU A 201 1.40 9.67 -0.88
C LEU A 201 1.49 9.60 -2.39
N THR A 202 2.48 10.26 -2.96
CA THR A 202 2.77 10.24 -4.40
C THR A 202 4.13 9.61 -4.62
N VAL A 203 4.15 8.48 -5.32
CA VAL A 203 5.38 7.93 -5.90
C VAL A 203 5.57 8.62 -7.23
N ARG A 204 6.68 9.36 -7.37
CA ARG A 204 7.04 10.07 -8.60
C ARG A 204 8.22 9.36 -9.24
N GLY A 205 8.12 9.06 -10.52
CA GLY A 205 9.19 8.52 -11.34
C GLY A 205 9.63 9.55 -12.36
N ARG A 206 10.95 9.74 -12.49
CA ARG A 206 11.58 10.61 -13.49
C ARG A 206 12.54 9.83 -14.37
N ASN A 207 12.44 10.02 -15.67
CA ASN A 207 13.41 9.58 -16.67
C ASN A 207 13.77 10.83 -17.48
N GLY A 208 14.91 11.45 -17.18
CA GLY A 208 15.24 12.78 -17.69
C GLY A 208 14.11 13.80 -17.42
N ASP A 209 13.59 14.44 -18.48
CA ASP A 209 12.49 15.40 -18.37
C ASP A 209 11.10 14.75 -18.30
N ALA A 210 10.99 13.44 -18.58
CA ALA A 210 9.73 12.71 -18.53
C ALA A 210 9.39 12.33 -17.09
N GLU A 211 8.13 12.53 -16.70
CA GLU A 211 7.64 12.29 -15.35
C GLU A 211 6.31 11.54 -15.34
N ARG A 212 6.18 10.59 -14.41
CA ARG A 212 4.92 9.89 -14.11
C ARG A 212 4.74 9.81 -12.60
N THR A 213 3.49 9.75 -12.17
CA THR A 213 3.13 9.64 -10.76
C THR A 213 2.14 8.51 -10.54
N ALA A 214 2.26 7.83 -9.41
CA ALA A 214 1.28 6.89 -8.91
C ALA A 214 0.90 7.29 -7.47
N THR A 215 -0.38 7.23 -7.16
CA THR A 215 -0.90 7.58 -5.83
C THR A 215 -0.99 6.33 -4.96
N LEU A 216 -0.50 6.44 -3.73
CA LEU A 216 -0.67 5.45 -2.68
C LEU A 216 -1.50 6.05 -1.55
N ARG A 217 -2.58 5.38 -1.17
CA ARG A 217 -3.38 5.74 0.01
C ARG A 217 -2.84 4.99 1.22
N LEU A 218 -2.12 5.69 2.10
CA LEU A 218 -1.61 5.13 3.34
C LEU A 218 -2.58 5.44 4.47
N THR A 219 -3.24 4.44 5.03
CA THR A 219 -4.02 4.59 6.26
C THR A 219 -3.13 4.27 7.46
N VAL A 220 -2.90 5.26 8.31
CA VAL A 220 -2.18 5.09 9.57
C VAL A 220 -3.17 4.69 10.65
N GLU A 221 -3.00 3.49 11.20
CA GLU A 221 -3.82 2.97 12.30
C GLU A 221 -3.09 3.07 13.65
N ARG A 222 -3.87 3.35 14.70
CA ARG A 222 -3.49 3.21 16.11
C ARG A 222 -4.76 2.96 16.91
N TRP A 223 -4.70 2.05 17.87
CA TRP A 223 -5.85 1.67 18.68
C TRP A 223 -5.75 2.17 20.12
N LEU A 224 -6.88 2.39 20.76
CA LEU A 224 -6.96 2.63 22.20
C LEU A 224 -7.77 1.51 22.83
N LEU A 225 -7.23 0.90 23.88
CA LEU A 225 -7.98 0.05 24.79
C LEU A 225 -8.43 0.90 25.99
N VAL A 226 -9.74 1.00 26.20
CA VAL A 226 -10.31 1.66 27.37
C VAL A 226 -10.83 0.59 28.32
N ASP A 227 -10.21 0.55 29.50
CA ASP A 227 -10.53 -0.32 30.62
C ASP A 227 -11.46 0.40 31.59
N ASP A 228 -12.71 -0.03 31.65
CA ASP A 228 -13.78 0.55 32.47
C ASP A 228 -14.52 -0.55 33.25
N ASP A 229 -13.85 -1.66 33.57
CA ASP A 229 -14.49 -2.85 34.15
C ASP A 229 -14.62 -2.85 35.68
N ARG A 230 -14.26 -1.72 36.31
CA ARG A 230 -14.34 -1.45 37.76
C ARG A 230 -13.57 -2.47 38.61
N SER A 231 -12.55 -3.12 38.05
CA SER A 231 -11.68 -4.01 38.82
C SER A 231 -10.77 -3.22 39.78
N GLY A 232 -10.24 -3.90 40.81
CA GLY A 232 -9.57 -3.24 41.96
C GLY A 232 -8.30 -2.46 41.62
N ASN A 233 -7.77 -2.68 40.43
CA ASN A 233 -6.66 -1.96 39.78
C ASN A 233 -7.07 -0.58 39.23
N ASN A 234 -8.35 -0.30 39.03
CA ASN A 234 -8.88 1.02 38.66
C ASN A 234 -9.01 1.95 39.88
N TRP A 235 -8.77 1.43 41.09
CA TRP A 235 -8.79 2.18 42.34
C TRP A 235 -7.49 2.98 42.54
N GLY A 236 -7.57 4.31 42.40
CA GLY A 236 -6.39 5.17 42.52
C GLY A 236 -5.42 5.05 41.35
N ALA A 237 -5.89 4.54 40.20
CA ALA A 237 -5.12 4.48 38.97
C ALA A 237 -4.67 5.90 38.58
N ASP A 238 -3.35 6.10 38.53
CA ASP A 238 -2.76 7.28 37.93
C ASP A 238 -2.78 7.08 36.40
N PRO A 239 -3.50 7.92 35.62
CA PRO A 239 -3.54 7.81 34.16
C PRO A 239 -2.15 7.98 33.51
N THR A 240 -1.11 8.33 34.28
CA THR A 240 0.29 8.40 33.85
C THR A 240 1.13 7.17 34.19
N GLN A 241 0.59 6.17 34.91
CA GLN A 241 1.29 4.91 35.26
C GLN A 241 0.53 3.65 34.82
N PRO A 242 0.54 3.30 33.52
CA PRO A 242 -0.20 2.16 33.00
C PRO A 242 0.20 0.84 33.66
N SER A 243 1.48 0.61 33.93
CA SER A 243 2.02 -0.73 34.28
C SER A 243 1.59 -1.31 35.64
N LYS A 244 0.80 -0.59 36.45
CA LYS A 244 0.28 -1.07 37.76
C LYS A 244 -1.21 -1.43 37.75
N ALA A 245 -1.89 -1.28 36.61
CA ALA A 245 -3.34 -1.23 36.57
C ALA A 245 -4.02 -2.45 35.89
N PHE A 246 -3.51 -3.69 35.96
CA PHE A 246 -3.93 -4.73 35.00
C PHE A 246 -4.07 -6.18 35.51
N ASP A 247 -4.80 -6.40 36.59
CA ASP A 247 -4.84 -7.73 37.25
C ASP A 247 -6.11 -8.55 36.94
N SER A 248 -7.05 -8.03 36.14
CA SER A 248 -8.29 -8.74 35.82
C SER A 248 -8.12 -9.74 34.66
N ALA A 249 -8.93 -10.80 34.69
CA ALA A 249 -9.01 -11.76 33.58
C ALA A 249 -9.56 -11.11 32.30
N ALA A 250 -10.37 -10.05 32.41
CA ALA A 250 -10.88 -9.31 31.27
C ALA A 250 -9.77 -8.45 30.63
N ASP A 251 -8.97 -7.75 31.44
CA ASP A 251 -7.86 -6.89 30.96
C ASP A 251 -6.85 -7.72 30.18
N SER A 252 -6.46 -8.85 30.77
CA SER A 252 -5.51 -9.77 30.15
C SER A 252 -6.02 -10.32 28.83
N ARG A 253 -7.33 -10.57 28.72
CA ARG A 253 -7.96 -11.09 27.48
C ARG A 253 -8.13 -10.01 26.43
N ALA A 254 -8.50 -8.79 26.80
CA ALA A 254 -8.63 -7.68 25.87
C ALA A 254 -7.28 -7.33 25.22
N ARG A 255 -6.22 -7.27 26.04
CA ARG A 255 -4.84 -7.08 25.56
C ARG A 255 -4.40 -8.20 24.64
N SER A 256 -4.52 -9.44 25.11
CA SER A 256 -4.10 -10.61 24.32
C SER A 256 -4.85 -10.68 22.98
N ALA A 257 -6.11 -10.25 22.94
CA ALA A 257 -6.89 -10.18 21.71
C ALA A 257 -6.39 -9.10 20.74
N LEU A 258 -6.07 -7.90 21.22
CA LEU A 258 -5.50 -6.84 20.38
C LEU A 258 -4.10 -7.19 19.89
N GLU A 259 -3.27 -7.78 20.75
CA GLU A 259 -1.94 -8.29 20.39
C GLU A 259 -2.03 -9.43 19.36
N ALA A 260 -2.94 -10.38 19.55
CA ALA A 260 -3.17 -11.48 18.60
C ALA A 260 -3.69 -10.99 17.25
N ALA A 261 -4.39 -9.86 17.23
CA ALA A 261 -4.80 -9.17 16.02
C ALA A 261 -3.73 -8.21 15.45
N ASP A 262 -2.51 -8.31 15.97
CA ASP A 262 -1.35 -7.51 15.60
C ASP A 262 -1.63 -6.01 15.68
N LYS A 263 -2.46 -5.53 16.62
CA LYS A 263 -2.76 -4.10 16.77
C LYS A 263 -1.73 -3.41 17.67
N ALA A 264 -1.26 -2.25 17.24
CA ALA A 264 -0.58 -1.28 18.08
C ALA A 264 -1.64 -0.47 18.82
N PHE A 265 -1.61 -0.55 20.15
CA PHE A 265 -2.57 0.14 20.99
C PHE A 265 -1.91 0.77 22.22
N ASP A 266 -2.54 1.82 22.71
CA ASP A 266 -2.32 2.34 24.05
C ASP A 266 -3.48 1.88 24.96
N VAL A 267 -3.31 2.03 26.27
CA VAL A 267 -4.32 1.64 27.26
C VAL A 267 -4.63 2.84 28.15
N VAL A 268 -5.91 3.07 28.43
CA VAL A 268 -6.38 4.01 29.46
C VAL A 268 -7.37 3.27 30.36
N ALA A 269 -7.16 3.38 31.67
CA ALA A 269 -8.13 2.94 32.66
C ALA A 269 -9.01 4.12 33.08
N VAL A 270 -10.32 3.90 33.14
CA VAL A 270 -11.30 4.83 33.71
C VAL A 270 -11.28 4.63 35.22
N GLY A 271 -11.04 5.73 35.94
CA GLY A 271 -11.00 5.70 37.41
C GLY A 271 -12.36 5.33 37.98
N TYR A 272 -12.38 4.79 39.20
CA TYR A 272 -13.63 4.49 39.90
C TYR A 272 -13.85 5.44 41.08
N SER A 273 -15.06 6.03 41.17
CA SER A 273 -15.43 6.97 42.24
C SER A 273 -15.65 6.33 43.62
N GLY A 274 -15.82 5.01 43.69
CA GLY A 274 -16.12 4.29 44.94
C GLY A 274 -17.56 4.46 45.47
N SER A 275 -18.33 5.40 44.92
CA SER A 275 -19.66 5.79 45.41
C SER A 275 -20.77 4.80 45.05
N GLY A 276 -20.57 4.00 44.00
CA GLY A 276 -21.62 3.17 43.42
C GLY A 276 -22.63 3.95 42.56
N GLN A 277 -22.52 5.28 42.44
CA GLN A 277 -23.48 6.15 41.77
C GLN A 277 -22.97 6.60 40.40
N ALA A 278 -23.80 6.48 39.36
CA ALA A 278 -23.44 6.85 38.01
C ALA A 278 -23.06 8.34 37.85
N GLN A 279 -23.71 9.25 38.59
CA GLN A 279 -23.40 10.68 38.50
C GLN A 279 -22.04 11.07 39.10
N ASP A 280 -21.46 10.18 39.92
CA ASP A 280 -20.20 10.44 40.60
C ASP A 280 -19.03 9.76 39.86
N GLU A 281 -19.30 8.96 38.83
CA GLU A 281 -18.26 8.32 38.03
C GLU A 281 -17.51 9.33 37.15
N PRO A 282 -16.18 9.21 37.06
CA PRO A 282 -15.41 10.05 36.17
C PRO A 282 -15.65 9.66 34.71
N ASP A 283 -15.62 10.65 33.83
CA ASP A 283 -15.56 10.39 32.39
C ASP A 283 -14.24 9.67 32.04
N GLY A 284 -14.29 8.84 31.01
CA GLY A 284 -13.12 8.27 30.36
C GLY A 284 -12.38 9.29 29.46
N PRO A 285 -11.65 8.81 28.44
CA PRO A 285 -10.82 9.67 27.60
C PRO A 285 -11.62 10.80 26.92
N SER A 286 -11.06 12.00 26.97
CA SER A 286 -11.60 13.17 26.26
C SER A 286 -11.58 12.99 24.73
N THR A 287 -12.39 13.75 24.01
CA THR A 287 -12.39 13.78 22.54
C THR A 287 -10.98 13.99 21.95
N GLU A 288 -10.18 14.88 22.54
CA GLU A 288 -8.82 15.19 22.07
C GLU A 288 -7.87 13.99 22.22
N GLN A 289 -8.05 13.18 23.27
CA GLN A 289 -7.31 11.93 23.42
C GLN A 289 -7.79 10.90 22.40
N LEU A 290 -9.10 10.72 22.25
CA LEU A 290 -9.69 9.74 21.32
C LEU A 290 -9.27 10.00 19.87
N ARG A 291 -9.20 11.27 19.43
CA ARG A 291 -8.82 11.65 18.04
C ARG A 291 -7.42 11.23 17.62
N ARG A 292 -6.55 10.85 18.55
CA ARG A 292 -5.21 10.31 18.29
C ARG A 292 -5.25 8.86 17.81
N TYR A 293 -6.41 8.22 17.84
CA TYR A 293 -6.61 6.82 17.51
C TYR A 293 -7.57 6.68 16.32
N SER A 294 -7.31 5.69 15.47
CA SER A 294 -8.21 5.30 14.38
C SER A 294 -9.29 4.33 14.87
N GLY A 295 -9.04 3.66 15.99
CA GLY A 295 -9.92 2.66 16.57
C GLY A 295 -9.90 2.67 18.09
N VAL A 296 -11.05 2.42 18.72
CA VAL A 296 -11.19 2.33 20.18
C VAL A 296 -11.91 1.02 20.51
N LEU A 297 -11.33 0.22 21.40
CA LEU A 297 -11.99 -0.88 22.08
C LEU A 297 -12.27 -0.44 23.51
N TRP A 298 -13.54 -0.23 23.86
CA TRP A 298 -13.96 0.14 25.20
C TRP A 298 -14.73 -1.02 25.82
N TYR A 299 -14.30 -1.50 26.98
CA TYR A 299 -15.01 -2.55 27.68
C TYR A 299 -15.33 -2.12 29.12
N THR A 300 -16.55 -2.37 29.56
CA THR A 300 -17.05 -1.96 30.89
C THR A 300 -17.25 -3.15 31.85
N GLY A 301 -16.73 -4.32 31.50
CA GLY A 301 -16.78 -5.51 32.37
C GLY A 301 -18.13 -6.23 32.47
N SER A 302 -18.29 -6.98 33.57
CA SER A 302 -19.46 -7.86 33.84
C SER A 302 -20.57 -7.20 34.66
N THR A 303 -20.32 -6.02 35.24
CA THR A 303 -21.23 -5.43 36.22
C THR A 303 -22.20 -4.46 35.54
N PHE A 304 -23.50 -4.65 35.78
CA PHE A 304 -24.58 -3.79 35.28
C PHE A 304 -24.54 -2.35 35.83
N ALA A 305 -23.66 -2.08 36.80
CA ALA A 305 -23.74 -0.92 37.68
C ALA A 305 -22.96 0.32 37.22
N SER A 306 -22.16 0.23 36.15
CA SER A 306 -21.41 1.36 35.60
C SER A 306 -21.68 1.52 34.11
N PRO A 307 -22.82 2.12 33.71
CA PRO A 307 -22.99 2.55 32.34
C PRO A 307 -22.03 3.71 32.05
N LEU A 308 -21.64 3.85 30.78
CA LEU A 308 -20.99 5.05 30.27
C LEU A 308 -21.73 6.30 30.76
N THR A 309 -21.00 7.31 31.21
CA THR A 309 -21.60 8.60 31.62
C THR A 309 -22.18 9.32 30.40
N GLN A 310 -22.93 10.40 30.61
CA GLN A 310 -23.32 11.26 29.47
C GLN A 310 -22.07 11.87 28.80
N GLY A 311 -21.06 12.26 29.57
CA GLY A 311 -19.82 12.81 29.05
C GLY A 311 -19.07 11.82 28.15
N ASP A 312 -19.02 10.54 28.54
CA ASP A 312 -18.45 9.48 27.71
C ASP A 312 -19.17 9.34 26.37
N LEU A 313 -20.50 9.32 26.39
CA LEU A 313 -21.30 9.21 25.17
C LEU A 313 -21.09 10.41 24.24
N ASP A 314 -20.97 11.61 24.80
CA ASP A 314 -20.68 12.83 24.05
C ASP A 314 -19.27 12.79 23.41
N HIS A 315 -18.24 12.39 24.17
CA HIS A 315 -16.88 12.23 23.66
C HIS A 315 -16.78 11.16 22.56
N LEU A 316 -17.45 10.02 22.75
CA LEU A 316 -17.50 8.94 21.75
C LEU A 316 -18.21 9.39 20.49
N GLN A 317 -19.26 10.20 20.62
CA GLN A 317 -19.96 10.77 19.48
C GLN A 317 -19.06 11.71 18.68
N GLU A 318 -18.41 12.68 19.34
CA GLU A 318 -17.50 13.61 18.66
C GLU A 318 -16.30 12.91 18.04
N PHE A 319 -15.81 11.83 18.66
CA PHE A 319 -14.80 10.96 18.09
C PHE A 319 -15.30 10.35 16.78
N LEU A 320 -16.48 9.73 16.78
CA LEU A 320 -17.05 9.10 15.59
C LEU A 320 -17.37 10.11 14.48
N ASP A 321 -17.72 11.34 14.82
CA ASP A 321 -17.90 12.42 13.84
C ASP A 321 -16.57 12.90 13.23
N ALA A 322 -15.43 12.55 13.83
CA ALA A 322 -14.10 12.99 13.42
C ALA A 322 -13.38 12.02 12.46
N GLY A 323 -13.72 12.06 11.17
CA GLY A 323 -13.00 11.34 10.12
C GLY A 323 -13.34 9.84 10.06
N GLU A 324 -12.41 8.99 9.59
CA GLU A 324 -12.60 7.54 9.61
C GLU A 324 -12.24 6.96 10.98
N ARG A 325 -13.26 6.67 11.80
CA ARG A 325 -13.08 6.09 13.15
C ARG A 325 -13.79 4.77 13.34
N ARG A 326 -13.26 3.94 14.22
CA ARG A 326 -13.86 2.66 14.63
C ARG A 326 -14.04 2.64 16.14
N LEU A 327 -15.21 2.21 16.60
CA LEU A 327 -15.51 2.01 18.01
C LEU A 327 -16.10 0.62 18.22
N ILE A 328 -15.48 -0.15 19.10
CA ILE A 328 -15.97 -1.43 19.59
C ILE A 328 -16.32 -1.24 21.06
N LEU A 329 -17.61 -1.28 21.40
CA LEU A 329 -18.07 -1.25 22.78
C LEU A 329 -18.42 -2.68 23.21
N VAL A 330 -17.80 -3.14 24.29
CA VAL A 330 -18.04 -4.47 24.89
C VAL A 330 -18.65 -4.27 26.27
N SER A 331 -19.97 -4.44 26.38
CA SER A 331 -20.69 -4.24 27.63
C SER A 331 -22.01 -5.01 27.66
N PRO A 332 -22.17 -5.98 28.59
CA PRO A 332 -23.47 -6.55 28.92
C PRO A 332 -24.44 -5.50 29.48
N GLY A 333 -23.95 -4.55 30.29
CA GLY A 333 -24.76 -3.51 30.94
C GLY A 333 -25.36 -2.51 29.96
N LEU A 334 -24.55 -2.01 29.01
CA LEU A 334 -24.99 -1.06 27.97
C LEU A 334 -26.16 -1.62 27.17
N LEU A 335 -26.06 -2.88 26.76
CA LEU A 335 -27.10 -3.52 25.94
C LEU A 335 -28.33 -3.89 26.77
N HIS A 336 -28.15 -4.40 28.01
CA HIS A 336 -29.27 -4.69 28.91
C HIS A 336 -30.14 -3.46 29.16
N ASN A 337 -29.50 -2.31 29.44
CA ASN A 337 -30.21 -1.07 29.74
C ASN A 337 -30.91 -0.46 28.52
N ALA A 338 -30.52 -0.79 27.28
CA ALA A 338 -31.15 -0.27 26.06
C ALA A 338 -32.53 -0.88 25.74
N VAL A 339 -33.06 -1.81 26.55
CA VAL A 339 -34.26 -2.59 26.20
C VAL A 339 -35.55 -2.12 26.89
N GLY A 340 -35.47 -1.23 27.88
CA GLY A 340 -36.67 -0.73 28.58
C GLY A 340 -37.52 -1.82 29.25
N GLY A 341 -37.01 -3.05 29.36
CA GLY A 341 -37.74 -4.20 29.87
C GLY A 341 -37.61 -4.30 31.38
N ARG A 342 -38.66 -3.90 32.11
CA ARG A 342 -38.82 -4.18 33.53
C ARG A 342 -38.70 -5.69 33.77
N SER A 343 -37.79 -6.12 34.64
CA SER A 343 -38.04 -7.32 35.43
C SER A 343 -37.97 -6.96 36.91
N GLU A 344 -39.13 -7.14 37.53
CA GLU A 344 -39.41 -6.93 38.94
C GLU A 344 -38.71 -8.03 39.74
N SER A 345 -37.45 -7.81 40.10
CA SER A 345 -36.85 -8.27 41.37
C SER A 345 -35.36 -7.91 41.37
N TRP A 346 -35.08 -6.61 41.52
CA TRP A 346 -34.12 -5.94 42.42
C TRP A 346 -34.29 -4.42 42.13
N GLN A 347 -35.34 -3.85 42.73
CA GLN A 347 -36.13 -2.68 42.30
C GLN A 347 -35.48 -1.27 42.35
N ASN A 348 -34.16 -1.10 42.19
CA ASN A 348 -33.54 0.25 42.22
C ASN A 348 -32.56 0.55 41.08
N MET A 349 -32.66 -0.14 39.94
CA MET A 349 -32.03 0.39 38.72
C MET A 349 -33.06 1.29 38.03
N PRO A 350 -32.74 2.58 37.79
CA PRO A 350 -33.61 3.45 37.00
C PRO A 350 -33.96 2.77 35.68
N ASN A 351 -35.09 3.16 35.09
CA ASN A 351 -35.39 2.98 33.66
C ASN A 351 -34.11 3.14 32.82
N PRO A 352 -34.05 2.59 31.57
CA PRO A 352 -32.98 2.90 30.60
C PRO A 352 -32.44 4.30 30.87
N VAL A 353 -31.16 4.43 31.20
CA VAL A 353 -30.56 5.76 31.31
C VAL A 353 -30.76 6.35 29.92
N THR A 354 -31.79 7.20 29.76
CA THR A 354 -32.28 7.72 28.48
C THR A 354 -31.13 8.07 27.52
N PRO A 355 -30.02 8.67 28.00
CA PRO A 355 -28.76 8.80 27.26
C PRO A 355 -28.23 7.59 26.50
N ALA A 356 -28.02 6.45 27.17
CA ALA A 356 -27.41 5.26 26.56
C ALA A 356 -28.31 4.64 25.48
N PHE A 357 -29.63 4.69 25.70
CA PHE A 357 -30.61 4.27 24.71
C PHE A 357 -30.63 5.23 23.52
N ALA A 358 -30.58 6.54 23.75
CA ALA A 358 -30.48 7.54 22.69
C ALA A 358 -29.20 7.36 21.86
N PHE A 359 -28.05 7.09 22.50
CA PHE A 359 -26.80 6.77 21.81
C PHE A 359 -26.94 5.53 20.92
N ALA A 360 -27.47 4.42 21.46
CA ALA A 360 -27.66 3.19 20.69
C ALA A 360 -28.60 3.39 19.49
N GLN A 361 -29.70 4.13 19.66
CA GLN A 361 -30.64 4.44 18.58
C GLN A 361 -30.03 5.38 17.53
N GLN A 362 -29.51 6.53 17.94
CA GLN A 362 -29.09 7.60 17.02
C GLN A 362 -27.79 7.27 16.28
N ILE A 363 -26.85 6.63 16.97
CA ILE A 363 -25.49 6.44 16.47
C ILE A 363 -25.34 5.07 15.86
N VAL A 364 -25.86 4.05 16.55
CA VAL A 364 -25.70 2.65 16.15
C VAL A 364 -26.88 2.16 15.30
N GLY A 365 -28.00 2.89 15.26
CA GLY A 365 -29.20 2.48 14.52
C GLY A 365 -29.91 1.28 15.16
N VAL A 366 -29.74 1.12 16.47
CA VAL A 366 -30.33 0.02 17.23
C VAL A 366 -31.68 0.47 17.75
N ASP A 367 -32.74 0.11 17.04
CA ASP A 367 -34.10 0.50 17.41
C ASP A 367 -34.62 -0.31 18.61
N GLN A 368 -34.27 -1.61 18.69
CA GLN A 368 -34.65 -2.53 19.77
C GLN A 368 -33.63 -3.68 19.94
N ILE A 369 -33.43 -4.13 21.17
CA ILE A 369 -32.69 -5.33 21.59
C ILE A 369 -33.63 -6.08 22.56
N TYR A 370 -33.66 -7.42 22.65
CA TYR A 370 -34.79 -8.15 23.30
C TYR A 370 -34.41 -9.22 24.36
N PHE A 371 -33.65 -8.96 25.41
CA PHE A 371 -33.15 -10.04 26.29
C PHE A 371 -34.27 -10.95 26.86
N GLN A 372 -34.17 -12.26 26.61
CA GLN A 372 -35.11 -13.22 27.18
C GLN A 372 -34.58 -13.70 28.55
N PHE A 373 -35.39 -13.50 29.59
CA PHE A 373 -35.28 -14.23 30.84
C PHE A 373 -36.41 -15.26 30.87
N GLY A 374 -36.10 -16.57 30.88
CA GLY A 374 -37.06 -17.62 31.18
C GLY A 374 -37.25 -18.72 30.13
N SER A 375 -37.54 -19.91 30.65
CA SER A 375 -37.44 -21.25 30.06
C SER A 375 -38.42 -21.62 28.93
N GLY A 376 -37.90 -22.36 27.94
CA GLY A 376 -38.66 -23.29 27.11
C GLY A 376 -38.85 -22.87 25.65
N GLY A 377 -37.99 -23.37 24.75
CA GLY A 377 -38.15 -23.31 23.29
C GLY A 377 -36.82 -23.50 22.56
N ASP A 378 -36.85 -24.23 21.44
CA ASP A 378 -35.74 -24.36 20.48
C ASP A 378 -35.94 -23.40 19.30
N TYR A 379 -34.93 -22.60 18.96
CA TYR A 379 -34.94 -21.71 17.79
C TYR A 379 -33.77 -22.01 16.85
N SER A 380 -33.88 -21.71 15.56
CA SER A 380 -32.76 -21.88 14.61
C SER A 380 -32.26 -20.53 14.11
N VAL A 381 -30.95 -20.28 14.21
CA VAL A 381 -30.30 -19.11 13.60
C VAL A 381 -29.42 -19.57 12.44
N SER A 382 -29.53 -18.90 11.30
CA SER A 382 -28.64 -19.08 10.14
C SER A 382 -27.82 -17.82 9.88
N GLY A 383 -26.55 -18.03 9.56
CA GLY A 383 -25.63 -16.97 9.19
C GLY A 383 -26.00 -16.28 7.89
N VAL A 384 -25.70 -14.99 7.81
CA VAL A 384 -25.90 -14.20 6.59
C VAL A 384 -24.56 -14.07 5.85
N PRO A 385 -24.51 -14.33 4.52
CA PRO A 385 -23.29 -14.15 3.73
C PRO A 385 -22.75 -12.70 3.80
N GLY A 386 -21.43 -12.55 3.86
CA GLY A 386 -20.76 -11.25 3.95
C GLY A 386 -20.77 -10.63 5.35
N THR A 387 -21.02 -11.44 6.38
CA THR A 387 -21.16 -10.98 7.77
C THR A 387 -20.38 -11.86 8.72
N VAL A 388 -20.24 -11.40 9.96
CA VAL A 388 -19.53 -12.09 11.05
C VAL A 388 -20.21 -13.43 11.41
N THR A 389 -21.47 -13.62 11.02
CA THR A 389 -22.20 -14.90 11.16
C THR A 389 -22.09 -15.81 9.96
N GLU A 390 -21.42 -15.42 8.88
CA GLU A 390 -21.30 -16.29 7.71
C GLU A 390 -20.74 -17.67 8.11
N GLY A 391 -21.52 -18.72 7.83
CA GLY A 391 -21.21 -20.10 8.21
C GLY A 391 -21.60 -20.54 9.63
N ALA A 392 -22.16 -19.65 10.46
CA ALA A 392 -22.70 -20.03 11.77
C ALA A 392 -24.15 -20.53 11.64
N SER A 393 -24.40 -21.78 12.04
CA SER A 393 -25.75 -22.35 12.15
C SER A 393 -25.90 -23.09 13.48
N GLY A 394 -27.02 -22.89 14.19
CA GLY A 394 -27.25 -23.57 15.47
C GLY A 394 -28.71 -23.57 15.91
N ASN A 395 -29.07 -24.63 16.66
CA ASN A 395 -30.30 -24.70 17.43
C ASN A 395 -30.08 -24.05 18.81
N VAL A 396 -31.10 -23.33 19.27
CA VAL A 396 -31.06 -22.39 20.39
C VAL A 396 -32.07 -22.87 21.42
N THR A 397 -31.64 -23.72 22.35
CA THR A 397 -32.46 -24.16 23.50
C THR A 397 -32.37 -23.12 24.60
N ALA A 398 -33.48 -22.81 25.27
CA ALA A 398 -33.63 -21.75 26.28
C ALA A 398 -32.47 -21.59 27.30
N SER A 399 -31.47 -20.80 26.88
CA SER A 399 -30.48 -20.06 27.66
C SER A 399 -29.68 -19.11 26.73
N VAL A 400 -30.27 -18.72 25.59
CA VAL A 400 -29.51 -18.07 24.52
C VAL A 400 -29.72 -16.57 24.46
N ARG A 401 -28.59 -15.87 24.44
CA ARG A 401 -28.45 -14.46 24.08
C ARG A 401 -28.41 -14.34 22.54
N ALA A 402 -29.56 -14.10 21.89
CA ALA A 402 -29.71 -13.37 20.62
C ALA A 402 -31.16 -13.30 20.10
N PHE A 403 -31.43 -12.27 19.30
CA PHE A 403 -32.77 -11.83 18.87
C PHE A 403 -33.13 -12.25 17.44
N MET A 404 -34.42 -12.53 17.22
CA MET A 404 -35.02 -12.63 15.89
C MET A 404 -36.06 -11.51 15.61
N ARG A 405 -36.16 -11.21 14.30
CA ARG A 405 -36.79 -10.12 13.48
C ARG A 405 -38.34 -10.12 13.39
N PRO A 406 -39.02 -9.26 12.55
CA PRO A 406 -38.60 -8.07 11.75
C PRO A 406 -39.54 -6.83 11.80
N LEU A 407 -39.05 -5.59 11.52
CA LEU A 407 -39.86 -4.56 10.81
C LEU A 407 -39.10 -3.42 10.07
N HIS A 408 -37.76 -3.30 10.06
CA HIS A 408 -37.05 -2.34 9.16
C HIS A 408 -35.58 -2.75 8.88
N PRO A 409 -34.90 -2.20 7.84
CA PRO A 409 -33.58 -2.63 7.39
C PRO A 409 -32.46 -1.94 8.19
N ALA A 410 -32.18 -2.44 9.39
CA ALA A 410 -30.89 -2.29 10.07
C ALA A 410 -30.52 -3.69 10.61
N ALA A 411 -29.41 -4.24 10.12
CA ALA A 411 -29.09 -5.66 10.29
C ALA A 411 -28.28 -5.90 11.56
N ALA A 412 -28.92 -6.36 12.64
CA ALA A 412 -28.22 -7.09 13.70
C ALA A 412 -27.86 -8.50 13.19
N LEU A 413 -26.61 -8.91 13.35
CA LEU A 413 -25.99 -9.94 12.50
C LEU A 413 -25.11 -10.97 13.24
N LEU A 414 -25.27 -11.18 14.55
CA LEU A 414 -24.36 -12.06 15.30
C LEU A 414 -24.88 -12.83 16.53
N THR A 415 -24.62 -14.14 16.51
CA THR A 415 -24.33 -15.00 17.67
C THR A 415 -22.94 -15.60 17.51
N ALA A 416 -22.13 -15.54 18.57
CA ALA A 416 -20.89 -16.31 18.65
C ALA A 416 -20.96 -17.23 19.87
N PRO A 417 -20.81 -18.57 19.70
CA PRO A 417 -20.66 -19.47 20.83
C PRO A 417 -19.29 -19.22 21.48
N LEU A 418 -19.28 -18.83 22.75
CA LEU A 418 -18.08 -18.57 23.55
C LEU A 418 -18.06 -19.53 24.75
N GLY A 419 -18.01 -20.84 24.48
CA GLY A 419 -18.13 -21.87 25.52
C GLY A 419 -19.59 -22.16 25.89
N GLU A 420 -19.89 -22.33 27.19
CA GLU A 420 -21.28 -22.50 27.69
C GLU A 420 -22.10 -21.21 27.63
N GLU A 421 -21.47 -20.06 27.34
CA GLU A 421 -22.13 -18.77 27.19
C GLU A 421 -22.23 -18.35 25.71
N ASN A 422 -23.44 -17.99 25.28
CA ASN A 422 -23.67 -17.36 23.99
C ASN A 422 -23.55 -15.84 24.14
N ALA A 423 -22.80 -15.17 23.27
CA ALA A 423 -22.74 -13.70 23.22
C ALA A 423 -23.69 -13.14 22.15
N ALA A 424 -24.38 -12.04 22.49
CA ALA A 424 -25.17 -11.27 21.54
C ALA A 424 -24.36 -10.09 21.01
N VAL A 425 -24.34 -9.86 19.70
CA VAL A 425 -23.67 -8.69 19.10
C VAL A 425 -24.66 -7.98 18.18
N ALA A 426 -24.85 -6.68 18.42
CA ALA A 426 -25.59 -5.79 17.55
C ALA A 426 -24.58 -5.11 16.62
N ILE A 427 -24.77 -5.26 15.30
CA ILE A 427 -23.90 -4.62 14.31
C ILE A 427 -24.51 -3.28 13.95
N GLY A 428 -23.70 -2.23 14.07
CA GLY A 428 -24.16 -0.86 13.98
C GLY A 428 -24.38 -0.31 12.58
N ARG A 429 -24.63 1.00 12.55
CA ARG A 429 -24.83 1.82 11.35
C ARG A 429 -23.57 1.80 10.47
N ALA A 430 -23.65 1.13 9.32
CA ALA A 430 -22.71 1.28 8.24
C ALA A 430 -23.26 2.27 7.20
N ALA A 431 -22.53 3.35 6.92
CA ALA A 431 -22.56 3.97 5.60
C ALA A 431 -21.76 3.07 4.65
N ALA A 432 -22.38 1.96 4.23
CA ALA A 432 -21.82 1.00 3.30
C ALA A 432 -21.44 1.70 1.96
N GLY A 433 -20.12 1.86 1.72
CA GLY A 433 -19.57 2.10 0.38
C GLY A 433 -18.88 3.45 0.11
N GLY A 434 -18.78 4.38 1.06
CA GLY A 434 -18.06 5.66 0.87
C GLY A 434 -16.73 5.72 1.62
N ARG A 435 -15.65 6.20 0.97
CA ARG A 435 -14.43 6.62 1.67
C ARG A 435 -14.83 7.71 2.68
N ASN A 436 -14.43 7.60 3.94
CA ASN A 436 -14.77 8.46 5.10
C ASN A 436 -15.91 8.01 6.05
N SER A 437 -16.22 6.72 6.18
CA SER A 437 -17.27 6.25 7.12
C SER A 437 -16.71 5.85 8.50
N SER A 438 -17.25 6.42 9.58
CA SER A 438 -17.06 5.89 10.95
C SER A 438 -17.92 4.65 11.20
N LYS A 439 -17.46 3.78 12.11
CA LYS A 439 -18.06 2.49 12.41
C LYS A 439 -18.19 2.27 13.91
N VAL A 440 -19.36 1.77 14.33
CA VAL A 440 -19.61 1.36 15.72
C VAL A 440 -20.10 -0.07 15.76
N VAL A 441 -19.55 -0.84 16.70
CA VAL A 441 -19.93 -2.22 16.97
C VAL A 441 -20.25 -2.35 18.46
N LEU A 442 -21.43 -2.88 18.80
CA LEU A 442 -21.83 -3.12 20.19
C LEU A 442 -21.91 -4.62 20.47
N ALA A 443 -21.19 -5.07 21.49
CA ALA A 443 -21.15 -6.47 21.90
C ALA A 443 -21.57 -6.67 23.36
N GLY A 444 -22.49 -7.60 23.60
CA GLY A 444 -23.06 -7.94 24.90
C GLY A 444 -22.40 -9.15 25.51
N VAL A 445 -21.12 -8.99 25.83
CA VAL A 445 -20.28 -10.07 26.33
C VAL A 445 -19.39 -9.59 27.46
N THR A 446 -19.21 -10.45 28.44
CA THR A 446 -18.24 -10.25 29.52
C THR A 446 -16.92 -10.88 29.10
N LEU A 447 -15.87 -10.10 28.82
CA LEU A 447 -14.56 -10.66 28.45
C LEU A 447 -14.00 -11.59 29.54
N GLY A 448 -14.33 -11.33 30.81
CA GLY A 448 -14.00 -12.16 31.97
C GLY A 448 -14.66 -13.56 32.03
N SER A 449 -15.71 -13.84 31.26
CA SER A 449 -16.28 -15.21 31.13
C SER A 449 -15.88 -15.93 29.84
N VAL A 450 -15.23 -15.24 28.90
CA VAL A 450 -14.85 -15.78 27.60
C VAL A 450 -13.47 -16.47 27.64
N ALA A 451 -13.38 -17.67 27.08
CA ALA A 451 -12.09 -18.37 26.94
C ALA A 451 -11.10 -17.55 26.06
N PRO A 452 -9.77 -17.55 26.34
CA PRO A 452 -8.80 -16.70 25.63
C PRO A 452 -8.88 -16.79 24.10
N ASN A 453 -8.87 -18.00 23.55
CA ASN A 453 -8.92 -18.23 22.10
C ASN A 453 -10.21 -17.71 21.46
N ALA A 454 -11.31 -17.76 22.21
CA ALA A 454 -12.61 -17.30 21.77
C ALA A 454 -12.71 -15.78 21.79
N ALA A 455 -12.07 -15.12 22.78
CA ALA A 455 -11.95 -13.66 22.83
C ALA A 455 -11.13 -13.13 21.64
N HIS A 456 -10.00 -13.77 21.32
CA HIS A 456 -9.18 -13.41 20.16
C HIS A 456 -9.99 -13.54 18.86
N THR A 457 -10.66 -14.67 18.68
CA THR A 457 -11.49 -14.94 17.49
C THR A 457 -12.63 -13.93 17.37
N LEU A 458 -13.29 -13.60 18.47
CA LEU A 458 -14.35 -12.60 18.49
C LEU A 458 -13.81 -11.23 18.07
N LEU A 459 -12.72 -10.76 18.68
CA LEU A 459 -12.20 -9.44 18.37
C LEU A 459 -11.70 -9.33 16.93
N ASP A 460 -10.96 -10.32 16.43
CA ASP A 460 -10.52 -10.40 15.02
C ASP A 460 -11.72 -10.26 14.07
N ARG A 461 -12.82 -10.93 14.40
CA ARG A 461 -14.08 -10.81 13.66
C ARG A 461 -14.67 -9.41 13.75
N LEU A 462 -14.79 -8.80 14.94
CA LEU A 462 -15.35 -7.45 15.10
C LEU A 462 -14.52 -6.37 14.37
N MET A 463 -13.20 -6.53 14.32
CA MET A 463 -12.31 -5.57 13.63
C MET A 463 -12.37 -5.65 12.10
N LYS A 464 -12.95 -6.71 11.53
CA LYS A 464 -13.17 -6.85 10.08
C LYS A 464 -14.42 -6.10 9.59
N PHE A 465 -15.29 -5.66 10.49
CA PHE A 465 -16.51 -4.91 10.16
C PHE A 465 -16.25 -3.44 9.95
#